data_AF-A0A7X1PD99-F1
#
_entry.id   AF-A0A7X1PD99-F1
#
_cell.length_a   1.000
_cell.length_b   1.000
_cell.length_c   1.000
_cell.angle_alpha   90.00
_cell.angle_beta   90.00
_cell.angle_gamma   90.00
#
_symmetry.space_group_name_H-M   'P 1'
#
loop_
_entity.id
_entity.type
_entity.pdbx_description
1 polymer ?
#
loop_
_entity_poly.entity_id
_entity_poly.type
_entity_poly.pdbx_seq_one_letter_code
_entity_poly.pdbx_strand_id
1 'polypeptide(L)'
;MSRIPQITSRDAVSPDTYPIFDSIVASRGAVRGPFTVLMYSPEVARRVAEYGAFVRFESSLPSHLREAAATTVVREYECAYEWAMHSVSAPEAGVSPATMAVIRDRASLDSLPSDEQAVIRYARELVATHHVTDDTFAAVHAILGDKGTAELTAAIGYYCAIGCVLNALEVPAPEGPTPPLPGGPHPSPALRPHPSHHPLAYGQTGQTGKRANGQSATIFPAPSVVASHRRQARRGNL
;
A
#
# COMPACT_ATOMS: atom_id res chain seq x y z
N MET A 1 20.18 -10.48 -5.72
CA MET A 1 20.32 -10.28 -4.25
C MET A 1 19.65 -8.95 -3.91
N SER A 2 19.07 -8.82 -2.72
CA SER A 2 18.46 -7.56 -2.28
C SER A 2 19.50 -6.48 -2.03
N ARG A 3 19.10 -5.21 -2.16
CA ARG A 3 19.97 -4.03 -1.94
C ARG A 3 20.41 -3.84 -0.49
N ILE A 4 19.66 -4.40 0.45
CA ILE A 4 20.06 -4.51 1.86
C ILE A 4 19.99 -5.98 2.31
N PRO A 5 20.83 -6.42 3.27
CA PRO A 5 20.82 -7.81 3.74
C PRO A 5 19.47 -8.20 4.32
N GLN A 6 18.97 -9.39 4.00
CA GLN A 6 17.69 -9.88 4.49
C GLN A 6 17.79 -10.41 5.92
N ILE A 7 16.89 -9.96 6.80
CA ILE A 7 16.72 -10.50 8.15
C ILE A 7 15.72 -11.65 8.07
N THR A 8 16.19 -12.88 8.20
CA THR A 8 15.35 -14.09 8.11
C THR A 8 15.31 -14.90 9.42
N SER A 9 16.23 -14.61 10.35
CA SER A 9 16.37 -15.34 11.61
C SER A 9 16.16 -14.42 12.81
N ARG A 10 15.65 -15.00 13.90
CA ARG A 10 15.31 -14.26 15.11
C ARG A 10 16.55 -13.70 15.83
N ASP A 11 17.67 -14.39 15.74
CA ASP A 11 18.97 -13.98 16.31
C ASP A 11 19.65 -12.85 15.54
N ALA A 12 19.15 -12.50 14.35
CA ALA A 12 19.62 -11.35 13.57
C ALA A 12 19.00 -10.01 14.02
N VAL A 13 18.12 -10.01 15.02
CA VAL A 13 17.51 -8.81 15.61
C VAL A 13 17.77 -8.74 17.12
N SER A 14 17.65 -7.54 17.67
CA SER A 14 17.80 -7.34 19.11
C SER A 14 16.64 -7.97 19.91
N PRO A 15 16.84 -8.40 21.17
CA PRO A 15 15.82 -9.12 21.94
C PRO A 15 14.51 -8.37 22.17
N ASP A 16 14.55 -7.04 22.22
CA ASP A 16 13.37 -6.16 22.28
C ASP A 16 12.50 -6.22 21.02
N THR A 17 13.06 -6.67 19.88
CA THR A 17 12.34 -6.86 18.61
C THR A 17 11.65 -8.23 18.51
N TYR A 18 12.00 -9.19 19.39
CA TYR A 18 11.46 -10.55 19.34
C TYR A 18 9.93 -10.64 19.31
N PRO A 19 9.16 -9.85 20.10
CA PRO A 19 7.69 -9.93 20.04
C PRO A 19 7.14 -9.61 18.65
N ILE A 20 7.75 -8.64 17.94
CA ILE A 20 7.35 -8.26 16.58
C ILE A 20 7.72 -9.36 15.59
N PHE A 21 8.96 -9.86 15.67
CA PHE A 21 9.41 -10.97 14.83
C PHE A 21 8.47 -12.18 14.95
N ASP A 22 8.18 -12.58 16.19
CA ASP A 22 7.33 -13.74 16.50
C ASP A 22 5.88 -13.53 16.00
N SER A 23 5.35 -12.29 16.07
CA SER A 23 4.02 -11.96 15.53
C SER A 23 3.93 -12.08 14.00
N ILE A 24 5.00 -11.71 13.29
CA ILE A 24 5.08 -11.84 11.82
C ILE A 24 5.15 -13.33 11.47
N VAL A 25 5.95 -14.11 12.20
CA VAL A 25 6.00 -15.57 12.04
C VAL A 25 4.63 -16.20 12.31
N ALA A 26 3.93 -15.81 13.37
CA ALA A 26 2.62 -16.37 13.70
C ALA A 26 1.57 -16.11 12.60
N SER A 27 1.58 -14.92 12.00
CA SER A 27 0.62 -14.56 10.94
C SER A 27 0.96 -15.08 9.55
N ARG A 28 2.23 -15.36 9.26
CA ARG A 28 2.73 -15.66 7.89
C ARG A 28 3.51 -16.97 7.78
N GLY A 29 3.78 -17.64 8.89
CA GLY A 29 4.62 -18.83 9.01
C GLY A 29 6.13 -18.55 9.08
N ALA A 30 6.60 -17.43 8.51
CA ALA A 30 8.01 -17.02 8.55
C ALA A 30 8.18 -15.53 8.23
N VAL A 31 9.31 -14.94 8.63
CA VAL A 31 9.77 -13.65 8.09
C VAL A 31 10.33 -13.90 6.69
N ARG A 32 9.55 -13.53 5.67
CA ARG A 32 9.89 -13.70 4.25
C ARG A 32 9.43 -12.50 3.41
N GLY A 33 9.99 -12.38 2.20
CA GLY A 33 9.60 -11.34 1.25
C GLY A 33 9.80 -9.94 1.80
N PRO A 34 8.79 -9.06 1.78
CA PRO A 34 8.96 -7.67 2.20
C PRO A 34 9.37 -7.58 3.68
N PHE A 35 8.99 -8.54 4.51
CA PHE A 35 9.29 -8.49 5.95
C PHE A 35 10.77 -8.69 6.25
N THR A 36 11.54 -9.36 5.39
CA THR A 36 12.97 -9.56 5.63
C THR A 36 13.75 -8.25 5.57
N VAL A 37 13.25 -7.27 4.82
CA VAL A 37 13.85 -5.94 4.68
C VAL A 37 13.12 -4.88 5.51
N LEU A 38 11.82 -5.06 5.79
CA LEU A 38 11.11 -4.15 6.69
C LEU A 38 11.54 -4.32 8.15
N MET A 39 12.14 -5.45 8.54
CA MET A 39 12.61 -5.66 9.92
C MET A 39 13.73 -4.70 10.37
N TYR A 40 14.37 -3.96 9.45
CA TYR A 40 15.22 -2.81 9.84
C TYR A 40 14.43 -1.67 10.50
N SER A 41 13.10 -1.67 10.34
CA SER A 41 12.15 -0.86 11.10
C SER A 41 11.03 -1.77 11.62
N PRO A 42 11.23 -2.44 12.77
CA PRO A 42 10.28 -3.44 13.29
C PRO A 42 8.84 -2.91 13.40
N GLU A 43 8.70 -1.65 13.76
CA GLU A 43 7.41 -1.02 13.99
C GLU A 43 6.67 -0.68 12.67
N VAL A 44 7.41 -0.52 11.57
CA VAL A 44 6.84 -0.52 10.20
C VAL A 44 6.47 -1.95 9.81
N ALA A 45 7.36 -2.92 10.02
CA ALA A 45 7.10 -4.32 9.71
C ALA A 45 5.81 -4.83 10.39
N ARG A 46 5.62 -4.52 11.67
CA ARG A 46 4.41 -4.86 12.44
C ARG A 46 3.14 -4.28 11.83
N ARG A 47 3.11 -2.96 11.55
CA ARG A 47 1.90 -2.31 10.98
C ARG A 47 1.57 -2.81 9.58
N VAL A 48 2.59 -3.00 8.75
CA VAL A 48 2.41 -3.60 7.43
C VAL A 48 1.90 -5.04 7.58
N ALA A 49 2.38 -5.77 8.57
CA ALA A 49 1.92 -7.13 8.84
C ALA A 49 0.44 -7.17 9.24
N GLU A 50 0.01 -6.28 10.12
CA GLU A 50 -1.38 -6.14 10.58
C GLU A 50 -2.31 -5.72 9.45
N TYR A 51 -1.92 -4.71 8.66
CA TYR A 51 -2.72 -4.28 7.51
C TYR A 51 -2.89 -5.41 6.48
N GLY A 52 -1.80 -6.14 6.19
CA GLY A 52 -1.86 -7.29 5.30
C GLY A 52 -2.71 -8.44 5.84
N ALA A 53 -2.74 -8.63 7.17
CA ALA A 53 -3.60 -9.65 7.79
C ALA A 53 -5.08 -9.28 7.60
N PHE A 54 -5.42 -8.00 7.87
CA PHE A 54 -6.77 -7.50 7.62
C PHE A 54 -7.20 -7.70 6.17
N VAL A 55 -6.39 -7.22 5.21
CA VAL A 55 -6.70 -7.34 3.78
C VAL A 55 -6.95 -8.81 3.39
N ARG A 56 -6.09 -9.73 3.83
CA ARG A 56 -6.11 -11.13 3.38
C ARG A 56 -7.17 -11.99 4.05
N PHE A 57 -7.47 -11.75 5.32
CA PHE A 57 -8.22 -12.69 6.16
C PHE A 57 -9.44 -12.09 6.86
N GLU A 58 -9.52 -10.76 7.01
CA GLU A 58 -10.58 -10.11 7.79
C GLU A 58 -11.47 -9.19 6.95
N SER A 59 -11.01 -8.79 5.76
CA SER A 59 -11.82 -7.98 4.84
C SER A 59 -13.05 -8.74 4.35
N SER A 60 -14.08 -7.98 3.96
CA SER A 60 -15.33 -8.50 3.40
C SER A 60 -15.25 -8.78 1.90
N LEU A 61 -14.11 -8.53 1.27
CA LEU A 61 -13.91 -8.72 -0.16
C LEU A 61 -14.00 -10.22 -0.52
N PRO A 62 -14.78 -10.59 -1.57
CA PRO A 62 -14.70 -11.92 -2.14
C PRO A 62 -13.25 -12.26 -2.53
N SER A 63 -12.80 -13.47 -2.17
CA SER A 63 -11.39 -13.87 -2.32
C SER A 63 -10.87 -13.72 -3.75
N HIS A 64 -11.66 -14.14 -4.75
CA HIS A 64 -11.29 -14.04 -6.16
C HIS A 64 -11.14 -12.57 -6.61
N LEU A 65 -12.06 -11.67 -6.21
CA LEU A 65 -11.96 -10.24 -6.55
C LEU A 65 -10.76 -9.57 -5.87
N ARG A 66 -10.51 -9.90 -4.60
CA ARG A 66 -9.33 -9.40 -3.86
C ARG A 66 -8.03 -9.82 -4.56
N GLU A 67 -7.92 -11.10 -4.94
CA GLU A 67 -6.74 -11.62 -5.63
C GLU A 67 -6.63 -11.08 -7.07
N ALA A 68 -7.73 -10.89 -7.79
CA ALA A 68 -7.72 -10.26 -9.11
C ALA A 68 -7.21 -8.80 -9.04
N ALA A 69 -7.67 -8.02 -8.06
CA ALA A 69 -7.18 -6.66 -7.82
C ALA A 69 -5.69 -6.66 -7.45
N ALA A 70 -5.29 -7.51 -6.50
CA ALA A 70 -3.90 -7.63 -6.05
C ALA A 70 -2.97 -8.00 -7.22
N THR A 71 -3.32 -9.05 -7.97
CA THR A 71 -2.53 -9.51 -9.12
C THR A 71 -2.43 -8.43 -10.19
N THR A 72 -3.48 -7.62 -10.38
CA THR A 72 -3.45 -6.46 -11.28
C THR A 72 -2.44 -5.43 -10.82
N VAL A 73 -2.47 -5.01 -9.55
CA VAL A 73 -1.49 -4.06 -8.98
C VAL A 73 -0.06 -4.59 -9.12
N VAL A 74 0.15 -5.85 -8.75
CA VAL A 74 1.44 -6.54 -8.85
C VAL A 74 1.96 -6.53 -10.29
N ARG A 75 1.08 -6.75 -11.26
CA ARG A 75 1.43 -6.68 -12.68
C ARG A 75 1.80 -5.28 -13.12
N GLU A 76 1.08 -4.25 -12.67
CA GLU A 76 1.38 -2.86 -13.03
C GLU A 76 2.67 -2.34 -12.38
N TYR A 77 2.99 -2.80 -11.17
CA TYR A 77 4.28 -2.54 -10.52
C TYR A 77 5.42 -3.42 -11.06
N GLU A 78 5.10 -4.42 -11.88
CA GLU A 78 6.06 -5.41 -12.38
C GLU A 78 6.85 -6.10 -11.25
N CYS A 79 6.18 -6.34 -10.12
CA CYS A 79 6.82 -6.88 -8.93
C CYS A 79 6.99 -8.40 -9.04
N ALA A 80 8.21 -8.85 -9.35
CA ALA A 80 8.50 -10.27 -9.57
C ALA A 80 8.21 -11.15 -8.33
N TYR A 81 8.51 -10.66 -7.12
CA TYR A 81 8.24 -11.41 -5.90
C TYR A 81 6.75 -11.62 -5.69
N GLU A 82 5.95 -10.55 -5.75
CA GLU A 82 4.50 -10.69 -5.57
C GLU A 82 3.86 -11.46 -6.71
N TRP A 83 4.36 -11.32 -7.94
CA TRP A 83 3.86 -12.09 -9.07
C TRP A 83 4.01 -13.59 -8.83
N ALA A 84 5.16 -14.03 -8.32
CA ALA A 84 5.37 -15.43 -7.92
C ALA A 84 4.33 -15.88 -6.89
N MET A 85 4.09 -15.08 -5.84
CA MET A 85 3.12 -15.41 -4.80
C MET A 85 1.67 -15.44 -5.33
N HIS A 86 1.28 -14.43 -6.10
CA HIS A 86 -0.08 -14.28 -6.61
C HIS A 86 -0.40 -15.22 -7.78
N SER A 87 0.61 -15.70 -8.50
CA SER A 87 0.44 -16.75 -9.52
C SER A 87 -0.04 -18.08 -8.94
N VAL A 88 0.11 -18.27 -7.62
CA VAL A 88 -0.41 -19.43 -6.87
C VAL A 88 -1.71 -19.07 -6.15
N SER A 89 -1.74 -17.95 -5.40
CA SER A 89 -2.91 -17.63 -4.57
C SER A 89 -4.15 -17.19 -5.37
N ALA A 90 -3.98 -16.57 -6.53
CA ALA A 90 -5.11 -16.15 -7.34
C ALA A 90 -5.91 -17.35 -7.90
N PRO A 91 -5.28 -18.37 -8.52
CA PRO A 91 -5.98 -19.61 -8.87
C PRO A 91 -6.64 -20.32 -7.68
N GLU A 92 -5.96 -20.41 -6.53
CA GLU A 92 -6.52 -21.01 -5.30
C GLU A 92 -7.77 -20.26 -4.81
N ALA A 93 -7.82 -18.95 -5.03
CA ALA A 93 -8.97 -18.11 -4.68
C ALA A 93 -10.10 -18.13 -5.71
N GLY A 94 -9.92 -18.81 -6.85
CA GLY A 94 -10.92 -18.95 -7.91
C GLY A 94 -10.72 -18.05 -9.13
N VAL A 95 -9.61 -17.32 -9.24
CA VAL A 95 -9.30 -16.50 -10.42
C VAL A 95 -8.98 -17.41 -11.60
N SER A 96 -9.71 -17.23 -12.71
CA SER A 96 -9.59 -18.13 -13.86
C SER A 96 -8.24 -17.96 -14.59
N PRO A 97 -7.74 -19.00 -15.29
CA PRO A 97 -6.57 -18.87 -16.15
C PRO A 97 -6.73 -17.78 -17.24
N ALA A 98 -7.96 -17.56 -17.72
CA ALA A 98 -8.26 -16.50 -18.70
C ALA A 98 -8.07 -15.11 -18.08
N THR A 99 -8.55 -14.91 -16.85
CA THR A 99 -8.37 -13.67 -16.08
C THR A 99 -6.89 -13.41 -15.80
N MET A 100 -6.16 -14.45 -15.38
CA MET A 100 -4.70 -14.36 -15.17
C MET A 100 -3.96 -13.96 -16.45
N ALA A 101 -4.34 -14.50 -17.60
CA ALA A 101 -3.76 -14.13 -18.89
C ALA A 101 -4.08 -12.66 -19.26
N VAL A 102 -5.33 -12.23 -19.07
CA VAL A 102 -5.74 -10.84 -19.33
C VAL A 102 -4.98 -9.85 -18.45
N ILE A 103 -4.78 -10.18 -17.16
CA ILE A 103 -3.96 -9.36 -16.26
C ILE A 103 -2.52 -9.35 -16.77
N ARG A 104 -1.89 -10.53 -16.95
CA ARG A 104 -0.49 -10.69 -17.38
C ARG A 104 -0.17 -9.87 -18.64
N ASP A 105 -1.04 -9.96 -19.64
CA ASP A 105 -0.80 -9.40 -20.97
C ASP A 105 -1.33 -7.96 -21.10
N ARG A 106 -1.88 -7.39 -20.01
CA ARG A 106 -2.58 -6.10 -20.01
C ARG A 106 -3.66 -6.02 -21.10
N ALA A 107 -4.31 -7.15 -21.38
CA ALA A 107 -5.27 -7.27 -22.46
C ALA A 107 -6.61 -6.59 -22.14
N SER A 108 -7.49 -6.53 -23.16
CA SER A 108 -8.87 -6.06 -22.97
C SER A 108 -9.60 -6.91 -21.93
N LEU A 109 -10.52 -6.27 -21.20
CA LEU A 109 -11.32 -6.89 -20.15
C LEU A 109 -12.62 -7.50 -20.69
N ASP A 110 -12.99 -7.24 -21.94
CA ASP A 110 -14.32 -7.56 -22.50
C ASP A 110 -14.70 -9.05 -22.41
N SER A 111 -13.71 -9.95 -22.36
CA SER A 111 -13.91 -11.39 -22.25
C SER A 111 -14.11 -11.90 -20.83
N LEU A 112 -14.01 -11.03 -19.81
CA LEU A 112 -14.08 -11.43 -18.40
C LEU A 112 -15.49 -11.29 -17.82
N PRO A 113 -15.80 -11.97 -16.71
CA PRO A 113 -16.99 -11.69 -15.89
C PRO A 113 -17.06 -10.22 -15.47
N SER A 114 -18.26 -9.64 -15.42
CA SER A 114 -18.46 -8.19 -15.20
C SER A 114 -17.88 -7.67 -13.88
N ASP A 115 -17.88 -8.50 -12.85
CA ASP A 115 -17.31 -8.20 -11.54
C ASP A 115 -15.78 -8.14 -11.56
N GLU A 116 -15.14 -9.11 -12.20
CA GLU A 116 -13.70 -9.07 -12.44
C GLU A 116 -13.30 -7.89 -13.35
N GLN A 117 -14.08 -7.59 -14.39
CA GLN A 117 -13.86 -6.41 -15.24
C GLN A 117 -13.84 -5.12 -14.41
N ALA A 118 -14.85 -4.92 -13.55
CA ALA A 118 -14.96 -3.73 -12.74
C ALA A 118 -13.75 -3.56 -11.81
N VAL A 119 -13.37 -4.62 -11.10
CA VAL A 119 -12.26 -4.58 -10.14
C VAL A 119 -10.89 -4.43 -10.81
N ILE A 120 -10.65 -5.14 -11.92
CA ILE A 120 -9.39 -5.03 -12.66
C ILE A 120 -9.26 -3.64 -13.30
N ARG A 121 -10.35 -3.10 -13.86
CA ARG A 121 -10.37 -1.74 -14.41
C ARG A 121 -10.07 -0.70 -13.33
N TYR A 122 -10.74 -0.82 -12.18
CA TYR A 122 -10.53 0.06 -11.03
C TYR A 122 -9.06 0.05 -10.58
N ALA A 123 -8.46 -1.13 -10.44
CA ALA A 123 -7.05 -1.25 -10.07
C ALA A 123 -6.11 -0.64 -11.14
N ARG A 124 -6.35 -0.89 -12.43
CA ARG A 124 -5.56 -0.29 -13.53
C ARG A 124 -5.64 1.23 -13.54
N GLU A 125 -6.85 1.78 -13.47
CA GLU A 125 -7.07 3.24 -13.47
C GLU A 125 -6.37 3.89 -12.27
N LEU A 126 -6.60 3.34 -11.07
CA LEU A 126 -6.06 3.90 -9.84
C LEU A 126 -4.52 3.86 -9.83
N VAL A 127 -3.90 2.76 -10.27
CA VAL A 127 -2.44 2.66 -10.31
C VAL A 127 -1.83 3.53 -11.42
N ALA A 128 -2.44 3.57 -12.61
CA ALA A 128 -1.86 4.27 -13.76
C ALA A 128 -2.11 5.79 -13.74
N THR A 129 -3.26 6.23 -13.22
CA THR A 129 -3.71 7.63 -13.32
C THR A 129 -3.91 8.30 -11.96
N HIS A 130 -3.76 7.54 -10.87
CA HIS A 130 -4.01 7.98 -9.49
C HIS A 130 -5.47 8.40 -9.21
N HIS A 131 -6.37 8.13 -10.15
CA HIS A 131 -7.79 8.43 -10.08
C HIS A 131 -8.59 7.26 -10.66
N VAL A 132 -9.88 7.21 -10.34
CA VAL A 132 -10.85 6.30 -10.96
C VAL A 132 -11.96 7.15 -11.55
N THR A 133 -12.46 6.76 -12.71
CA THR A 133 -13.61 7.42 -13.33
C THR A 133 -14.89 7.13 -12.55
N ASP A 134 -15.89 8.02 -12.66
CA ASP A 134 -17.19 7.84 -11.99
C ASP A 134 -17.87 6.53 -12.41
N ASP A 135 -17.78 6.16 -13.69
CA ASP A 135 -18.34 4.92 -14.22
C ASP A 135 -17.66 3.68 -13.61
N THR A 136 -16.32 3.70 -13.52
CA THR A 136 -15.55 2.61 -12.92
C THR A 136 -15.80 2.51 -11.41
N PHE A 137 -15.90 3.63 -10.70
CA PHE A 137 -16.29 3.66 -9.29
C PHE A 137 -17.70 3.10 -9.09
N ALA A 138 -18.68 3.55 -9.88
CA ALA A 138 -20.07 3.10 -9.76
C ALA A 138 -20.21 1.59 -10.03
N ALA A 139 -19.46 1.04 -11.00
CA ALA A 139 -19.47 -0.39 -11.29
C ALA A 139 -18.96 -1.22 -10.10
N VAL A 140 -17.85 -0.82 -9.48
CA VAL A 140 -17.32 -1.49 -8.27
C VAL A 140 -18.27 -1.33 -7.09
N HIS A 141 -18.79 -0.12 -6.88
CA HIS A 141 -19.70 0.19 -5.79
C HIS A 141 -21.00 -0.61 -5.86
N ALA A 142 -21.55 -0.81 -7.06
CA ALA A 142 -22.73 -1.65 -7.25
C ALA A 142 -22.53 -3.11 -6.82
N ILE A 143 -21.29 -3.61 -6.87
CA ILE A 143 -20.93 -4.98 -6.48
C ILE A 143 -20.61 -5.07 -4.99
N LEU A 144 -19.85 -4.10 -4.47
CA LEU A 144 -19.19 -4.20 -3.16
C LEU A 144 -19.79 -3.29 -2.07
N GLY A 145 -20.64 -2.34 -2.46
CA GLY A 145 -21.16 -1.28 -1.59
C GLY A 145 -20.06 -0.38 -1.00
N ASP A 146 -20.43 0.46 -0.04
CA ASP A 146 -19.51 1.42 0.58
C ASP A 146 -18.32 0.74 1.25
N LYS A 147 -18.61 -0.26 2.09
CA LYS A 147 -17.59 -0.99 2.86
C LYS A 147 -16.60 -1.70 1.95
N GLY A 148 -17.09 -2.49 1.00
CA GLY A 148 -16.21 -3.26 0.13
C GLY A 148 -15.44 -2.37 -0.85
N THR A 149 -16.00 -1.25 -1.32
CA THR A 149 -15.26 -0.30 -2.17
C THR A 149 -14.11 0.37 -1.40
N ALA A 150 -14.33 0.74 -0.14
CA ALA A 150 -13.28 1.26 0.74
C ALA A 150 -12.19 0.21 1.00
N GLU A 151 -12.59 -1.03 1.30
CA GLU A 151 -11.66 -2.14 1.51
C GLU A 151 -10.88 -2.52 0.25
N LEU A 152 -11.48 -2.48 -0.94
CA LEU A 152 -10.80 -2.72 -2.21
C LEU A 152 -9.74 -1.65 -2.48
N THR A 153 -10.09 -0.38 -2.29
CA THR A 153 -9.18 0.75 -2.46
C THR A 153 -8.00 0.64 -1.49
N ALA A 154 -8.28 0.28 -0.24
CA ALA A 154 -7.28 0.00 0.77
C ALA A 154 -6.38 -1.19 0.35
N ALA A 155 -6.96 -2.29 -0.12
CA ALA A 155 -6.18 -3.45 -0.57
C ALA A 155 -5.23 -3.07 -1.72
N ILE A 156 -5.69 -2.29 -2.70
CA ILE A 156 -4.84 -1.77 -3.79
C ILE A 156 -3.67 -0.95 -3.23
N GLY A 157 -3.94 -0.02 -2.31
CA GLY A 157 -2.90 0.78 -1.66
C GLY A 157 -1.89 -0.07 -0.88
N TYR A 158 -2.34 -1.13 -0.20
CA TYR A 158 -1.48 -2.09 0.48
C TYR A 158 -0.52 -2.77 -0.51
N TYR A 159 -1.02 -3.33 -1.61
CA TYR A 159 -0.19 -3.99 -2.61
C TYR A 159 0.74 -3.02 -3.35
N CYS A 160 0.35 -1.76 -3.55
CA CYS A 160 1.26 -0.72 -4.04
C CYS A 160 2.43 -0.51 -3.08
N ALA A 161 2.17 -0.43 -1.77
CA ALA A 161 3.21 -0.24 -0.76
C ALA A 161 4.18 -1.44 -0.70
N ILE A 162 3.65 -2.67 -0.80
CA ILE A 162 4.48 -3.88 -0.85
C ILE A 162 5.34 -3.91 -2.13
N GLY A 163 4.74 -3.64 -3.29
CA GLY A 163 5.45 -3.54 -4.57
C GLY A 163 6.58 -2.51 -4.53
N CYS A 164 6.34 -1.33 -3.95
CA CYS A 164 7.37 -0.31 -3.70
C CYS A 164 8.56 -0.87 -2.91
N VAL A 165 8.31 -1.53 -1.77
CA VAL A 165 9.35 -2.08 -0.91
C VAL A 165 10.17 -3.14 -1.65
N LEU A 166 9.48 -4.10 -2.28
CA LEU A 166 10.12 -5.24 -2.94
C LEU A 166 10.95 -4.81 -4.15
N ASN A 167 10.42 -3.91 -4.97
CA ASN A 167 11.12 -3.43 -6.15
C ASN A 167 12.28 -2.49 -5.79
N ALA A 168 12.06 -1.54 -4.88
CA ALA A 168 13.10 -0.58 -4.50
C ALA A 168 14.29 -1.25 -3.80
N LEU A 169 14.03 -2.31 -3.02
CA LEU A 169 15.05 -3.05 -2.28
C LEU A 169 15.48 -4.35 -3.00
N GLU A 170 14.96 -4.60 -4.21
CA GLU A 170 15.29 -5.75 -5.08
C GLU A 170 15.22 -7.11 -4.37
N VAL A 171 14.18 -7.30 -3.55
CA VAL A 171 13.96 -8.57 -2.85
C VAL A 171 13.67 -9.67 -3.89
N PRO A 172 14.48 -10.74 -3.93
CA PRO A 172 14.36 -11.77 -4.96
C PRO A 172 13.08 -12.57 -4.77
N ALA A 173 12.39 -12.88 -5.87
CA ALA A 173 11.27 -13.81 -5.88
C ALA A 173 11.70 -15.19 -5.34
N PRO A 174 10.79 -15.96 -4.71
CA PRO A 174 11.06 -17.33 -4.31
C PRO A 174 11.49 -18.19 -5.51
N GLU A 175 12.39 -19.15 -5.27
CA GLU A 175 12.74 -20.13 -6.29
C GLU A 175 11.53 -21.05 -6.57
N GLY A 176 11.26 -21.33 -7.84
CA GLY A 176 10.18 -22.23 -8.25
C GLY A 176 9.61 -21.90 -9.63
N PRO A 177 8.73 -22.76 -10.16
CA PRO A 177 8.06 -22.53 -11.44
C PRO A 177 7.07 -21.37 -11.29
N THR A 178 7.54 -20.16 -11.57
CA THR A 178 6.69 -18.97 -11.67
C THR A 178 6.44 -18.68 -13.15
N PRO A 179 5.18 -18.51 -13.60
CA PRO A 179 4.90 -18.04 -14.94
C PRO A 179 5.67 -16.75 -15.21
N PRO A 180 6.39 -16.63 -16.33
CA PRO A 180 7.21 -15.45 -16.59
C PRO A 180 6.33 -14.20 -16.58
N LEU A 181 6.74 -13.20 -15.80
CA LEU A 181 6.18 -11.85 -15.89
C LEU A 181 6.72 -11.20 -17.19
N PRO A 182 5.87 -10.84 -18.16
CA PRO A 182 6.35 -10.18 -19.37
C PRO A 182 6.96 -8.82 -19.04
N GLY A 183 8.15 -8.53 -19.58
CA GLY A 183 8.89 -7.28 -19.32
C GLY A 183 10.12 -7.45 -18.44
N GLY A 184 10.23 -8.57 -17.69
CA GLY A 184 11.34 -8.82 -16.77
C GLY A 184 11.46 -7.74 -15.68
N PRO A 185 12.41 -7.87 -14.74
CA PRO A 185 12.79 -6.70 -13.93
C PRO A 185 13.31 -5.64 -14.90
N HIS A 186 12.64 -4.48 -14.95
CA HIS A 186 13.19 -3.33 -15.67
C HIS A 186 14.65 -3.17 -15.24
N PRO A 187 15.63 -3.07 -16.18
CA PRO A 187 16.93 -2.57 -15.80
C PRO A 187 16.67 -1.25 -15.09
N SER A 188 17.12 -1.11 -13.82
CA SER A 188 16.97 0.11 -13.04
C SER A 188 17.11 1.27 -14.01
N PRO A 189 16.07 2.11 -14.24
CA PRO A 189 16.22 3.19 -15.18
C PRO A 189 17.40 3.99 -14.65
N ALA A 190 18.50 4.04 -15.40
CA ALA A 190 19.56 4.98 -15.13
C ALA A 190 18.81 6.30 -14.94
N LEU A 191 18.82 6.83 -13.71
CA LEU A 191 17.96 7.94 -13.31
C LEU A 191 18.00 8.93 -14.47
N ARG A 192 16.85 9.17 -15.12
CA ARG A 192 16.80 10.28 -16.06
C ARG A 192 17.26 11.49 -15.26
N PRO A 193 18.28 12.24 -15.70
CA PRO A 193 18.73 13.40 -14.96
C PRO A 193 17.51 14.27 -14.71
N HIS A 194 17.21 14.51 -13.43
CA HIS A 194 16.12 15.37 -13.03
C HIS A 194 16.33 16.70 -13.75
N PRO A 195 15.33 17.28 -14.44
CA PRO A 195 15.48 18.63 -14.96
C PRO A 195 15.87 19.51 -13.78
N SER A 196 17.02 20.17 -13.92
CA SER A 196 17.55 21.08 -12.92
C SER A 196 16.47 22.11 -12.68
N HIS A 197 15.79 22.04 -11.53
CA HIS A 197 14.95 23.13 -11.11
C HIS A 197 15.89 24.30 -10.84
N HIS A 198 15.96 25.21 -11.81
CA HIS A 198 16.41 26.58 -11.58
C HIS A 198 15.73 27.05 -10.29
N PRO A 199 16.48 27.49 -9.27
CA PRO A 199 15.85 28.06 -8.10
C PRO A 199 15.00 29.24 -8.58
N LEU A 200 13.70 29.19 -8.29
CA LEU A 200 12.83 30.35 -8.44
C LEU A 200 13.45 31.46 -7.59
N ALA A 201 14.07 32.41 -8.26
CA ALA A 201 14.54 33.64 -7.65
C ALA A 201 13.31 34.34 -7.08
N TYR A 202 13.14 34.28 -5.76
CA TYR A 202 12.16 35.11 -5.08
C TYR A 202 12.66 36.55 -5.21
N GLY A 203 12.09 37.27 -6.18
CA GLY A 203 12.46 38.64 -6.50
C GLY A 203 12.29 39.53 -5.28
N GLN A 204 13.38 40.19 -4.87
CA GLN A 204 13.28 41.42 -4.11
C GLN A 204 12.68 42.50 -5.02
N THR A 205 11.39 42.76 -4.91
CA THR A 205 10.80 44.03 -5.32
C THR A 205 10.63 44.89 -4.08
N GLY A 206 11.68 45.64 -3.75
CA GLY A 206 11.54 46.86 -2.98
C GLY A 206 10.96 47.96 -3.87
N GLN A 207 9.74 48.42 -3.61
CA GLN A 207 9.45 49.84 -3.37
C GLN A 207 7.98 50.13 -3.04
N THR A 208 7.82 50.85 -1.92
CA THR A 208 6.84 51.91 -1.59
C THR A 208 5.36 51.61 -1.44
N GLY A 209 4.86 51.82 -0.22
CA GLY A 209 3.44 52.10 0.06
C GLY A 209 3.21 52.42 1.54
N LYS A 210 3.27 53.70 1.92
CA LYS A 210 2.89 54.19 3.25
C LYS A 210 1.51 53.68 3.64
N ARG A 211 1.36 53.07 4.82
CA ARG A 211 0.10 53.07 5.58
C ARG A 211 0.37 53.33 7.05
N ALA A 212 -0.37 54.30 7.57
CA ALA A 212 -0.38 54.80 8.92
C ALA A 212 -1.24 53.93 9.84
N ASN A 213 -1.00 54.09 11.16
CA ASN A 213 -1.72 53.55 12.30
C ASN A 213 -1.71 52.01 12.40
N GLY A 214 -1.12 51.39 13.42
CA GLY A 214 -1.15 51.78 14.84
C GLY A 214 -2.21 50.92 15.53
N GLN A 215 -1.91 49.63 15.75
CA GLN A 215 -2.54 48.79 16.76
C GLN A 215 -1.77 47.46 16.89
N SER A 216 -1.37 47.16 18.13
CA SER A 216 -0.57 46.00 18.53
C SER A 216 -1.49 44.78 18.62
N ALA A 217 -1.15 43.68 17.94
CA ALA A 217 -1.82 42.39 18.11
C ALA A 217 -0.88 41.42 18.84
N THR A 218 -1.31 41.03 20.03
CA THR A 218 -0.72 40.03 20.92
C THR A 218 -0.67 38.64 20.30
N ILE A 219 0.49 37.99 20.44
CA ILE A 219 0.75 36.58 20.11
C ILE A 219 0.02 35.70 21.12
N PHE A 220 -0.83 34.77 20.65
CA PHE A 220 -1.39 33.70 21.47
C PHE A 220 -0.55 32.41 21.35
N PRO A 221 -0.20 31.73 22.47
CA PRO A 221 0.53 30.46 22.43
C PRO A 221 -0.42 29.25 22.28
N ALA A 222 0.15 28.13 21.81
CA ALA A 222 -0.52 26.85 21.53
C ALA A 222 -1.09 26.16 22.80
N PRO A 223 -2.13 25.31 22.68
CA PRO A 223 -2.70 24.62 23.83
C PRO A 223 -1.96 23.31 24.17
N SER A 224 -1.59 23.17 25.44
CA SER A 224 -1.04 21.96 26.05
C SER A 224 -2.14 21.11 26.70
N VAL A 225 -2.01 19.79 26.51
CA VAL A 225 -2.83 18.69 27.06
C VAL A 225 -2.77 18.64 28.59
N VAL A 226 -3.91 18.49 29.29
CA VAL A 226 -3.95 17.98 30.68
C VAL A 226 -5.15 17.05 30.92
N ALA A 227 -4.85 15.93 31.55
CA ALA A 227 -5.69 14.81 31.94
C ALA A 227 -6.77 15.15 32.99
N SER A 228 -7.92 14.48 32.89
CA SER A 228 -8.99 14.52 33.90
C SER A 228 -8.95 13.28 34.81
N HIS A 229 -8.71 13.49 36.11
CA HIS A 229 -9.01 12.52 37.15
C HIS A 229 -10.09 13.03 38.12
N ARG A 230 -10.94 12.07 38.50
CA ARG A 230 -12.18 12.12 39.28
C ARG A 230 -12.14 12.96 40.57
N ARG A 231 -13.32 13.47 40.97
CA ARG A 231 -13.82 13.36 42.35
C ARG A 231 -15.36 13.41 42.43
N GLN A 232 -15.90 12.53 43.26
CA GLN A 232 -17.30 12.39 43.68
C GLN A 232 -17.70 13.43 44.74
N ALA A 233 -19.00 13.79 44.78
CA ALA A 233 -19.85 13.90 45.99
C ALA A 233 -21.30 14.16 45.51
N ARG A 234 -22.25 13.21 45.60
CA ARG A 234 -23.15 12.82 46.71
C ARG A 234 -24.21 13.86 47.15
N ARG A 235 -25.43 13.30 47.33
CA ARG A 235 -26.72 13.82 47.87
C ARG A 235 -27.62 14.47 46.81
N GLY A 236 -28.88 14.08 46.62
CA GLY A 236 -29.75 13.08 47.23
C GLY A 236 -31.21 13.51 47.03
N ASN A 237 -32.08 12.61 46.58
CA ASN A 237 -33.50 12.56 46.95
C ASN A 237 -34.18 11.31 46.35
N LEU A 238 -34.94 10.64 47.23
CA LEU A 238 -35.74 9.41 47.10
C LEU A 238 -34.97 8.09 47.27
#